data_AF-A0A0C3A6G4-F1
#
_entry.id   AF-A0A0C3A6G4-F1
#
_cell.length_a   1.000
_cell.length_b   1.000
_cell.length_c   1.000
_cell.angle_alpha   90.00
_cell.angle_beta   90.00
_cell.angle_gamma   90.00
#
_symmetry.space_group_name_H-M   'P 1'
#
loop_
_entity.id
_entity.type
_entity.pdbx_description
1 polymer ?
#
loop_
_entity_poly.entity_id
_entity_poly.type
_entity_poly.pdbx_seq_one_letter_code
_entity_poly.pdbx_strand_id
1 'polypeptide(L)' 'MKTEPIQSNHYDCGLWVLVQMTAVLRGFDITGLHESDMIMFHHYLRVLMACIPVPGR' A
#
# COMPACT_ATOMS: atom_id res chain seq x y z
N MET A 1 -25.97 -0.94 -8.01
CA MET A 1 -24.80 -0.31 -7.37
C MET A 1 -23.65 -0.40 -8.36
N LYS A 2 -23.15 0.73 -8.86
CA LYS A 2 -22.07 0.74 -9.85
C LYS A 2 -20.75 0.78 -9.07
N THR A 3 -19.95 -0.27 -9.20
CA THR A 3 -18.62 -0.34 -8.59
C THR A 3 -17.64 0.35 -9.53
N GLU A 4 -17.25 1.57 -9.19
CA GLU A 4 -16.17 2.24 -9.90
C GLU A 4 -14.82 1.73 -9.38
N PRO A 5 -13.79 1.62 -10.24
CA PRO A 5 -12.47 1.22 -9.78
C PRO A 5 -11.90 2.28 -8.84
N ILE A 6 -11.36 1.84 -7.71
CA ILE A 6 -10.71 2.72 -6.72
C ILE A 6 -9.39 3.29 -7.29
N GLN A 7 -8.75 2.54 -8.18
CA GLN A 7 -7.52 2.92 -8.88
C GLN A 7 -7.86 3.37 -10.29
N SER A 8 -7.42 4.57 -10.69
CA SER A 8 -7.58 5.07 -12.06
C SER A 8 -6.33 4.91 -12.91
N ASN A 9 -5.15 4.88 -12.29
CA ASN A 9 -3.89 4.67 -13.00
C ASN A 9 -3.57 3.18 -13.24
N HIS A 10 -2.56 2.88 -14.07
CA HIS A 10 -2.22 1.49 -14.44
C HIS A 10 -1.03 0.90 -13.67
N TYR A 11 -0.45 1.64 -12.72
CA TYR A 11 0.84 1.27 -12.09
C TYR A 11 0.79 1.09 -10.56
N ASP A 12 -0.23 1.60 -9.87
CA ASP A 12 -0.36 1.49 -8.41
C ASP A 12 -1.06 0.20 -7.93
N CYS A 13 -1.38 -0.74 -8.82
CA CYS A 13 -2.14 -1.93 -8.44
C CYS A 13 -1.44 -2.78 -7.39
N GLY A 14 -0.11 -2.86 -7.46
CA GLY A 14 0.70 -3.50 -6.43
C GLY A 14 0.64 -2.77 -5.09
N LEU A 15 0.60 -1.43 -5.09
CA LEU A 15 0.47 -0.64 -3.86
C LEU A 15 -0.89 -0.88 -3.20
N TRP A 16 -1.97 -0.92 -3.99
CA TRP A 16 -3.32 -1.22 -3.49
C TRP A 16 -3.42 -2.58 -2.81
N VAL A 17 -2.79 -3.61 -3.38
CA VAL A 17 -2.69 -4.94 -2.75
C VAL A 17 -1.92 -4.86 -1.43
N LEU A 18 -0.75 -4.21 -1.43
CA LEU A 18 0.10 -4.10 -0.25
C LEU A 18 -0.56 -3.31 0.90
N VAL A 19 -1.28 -2.23 0.59
CA VAL A 19 -2.00 -1.47 1.63
C VAL A 19 -3.14 -2.31 2.20
N GLN A 20 -3.88 -3.05 1.37
CA GLN A 20 -4.97 -3.90 1.84
C GLN A 20 -4.44 -5.05 2.72
N MET A 21 -3.32 -5.67 2.33
CA MET A 21 -2.64 -6.65 3.20
C MET A 21 -2.21 -6.02 4.52
N THR A 22 -1.66 -4.80 4.49
CA THR A 22 -1.24 -4.09 5.71
C THR A 22 -2.42 -3.78 6.64
N ALA A 23 -3.57 -3.39 6.10
CA ALA A 23 -4.79 -3.15 6.88
C ALA A 23 -5.26 -4.44 7.57
N VAL A 24 -5.35 -5.55 6.82
CA VAL A 24 -5.75 -6.86 7.36
C VAL A 24 -4.80 -7.32 8.46
N LEU A 25 -3.48 -7.19 8.24
CA LEU A 25 -2.48 -7.54 9.25
C LEU A 25 -2.55 -6.67 10.52
N ARG A 26 -3.12 -5.48 10.42
CA ARG A 26 -3.37 -4.58 11.57
C ARG A 26 -4.75 -4.77 12.20
N GLY A 27 -5.55 -5.72 11.73
CA GLY A 27 -6.88 -6.01 12.25
C GLY A 27 -7.99 -5.13 11.68
N PHE A 28 -7.77 -4.51 10.52
CA PHE A 28 -8.79 -3.72 9.81
C PHE A 28 -9.28 -4.44 8.54
N ASP A 29 -10.56 -4.32 8.24
CA ASP A 29 -11.16 -4.93 7.05
C ASP A 29 -10.77 -4.20 5.75
N ILE A 30 -10.64 -2.87 5.80
CA ILE A 30 -10.31 -2.01 4.66
C ILE A 30 -9.27 -0.96 5.05
N THR A 31 -8.57 -0.41 4.06
CA THR A 31 -7.47 0.53 4.26
C THR A 31 -7.90 1.95 4.61
N GLY A 32 -9.07 2.37 4.12
CA GLY A 32 -9.54 3.76 4.19
C GLY A 32 -8.70 4.76 3.38
N LEU A 33 -7.74 4.31 2.58
CA LEU A 33 -6.90 5.19 1.75
C LEU A 33 -7.53 5.48 0.40
N HIS A 34 -7.20 6.64 -0.16
CA HIS A 34 -7.55 7.08 -1.50
C HIS A 34 -6.33 7.02 -2.45
N GLU A 35 -6.58 7.14 -3.76
CA GLU A 35 -5.51 7.11 -4.77
C GLU A 35 -4.44 8.19 -4.55
N SER A 36 -4.83 9.37 -4.06
CA SER A 36 -3.90 10.44 -3.68
C SER A 36 -2.89 10.04 -2.59
N ASP A 37 -3.24 9.04 -1.77
CA ASP A 37 -2.41 8.59 -0.65
C ASP A 37 -1.37 7.54 -1.09
N MET A 38 -1.49 6.98 -2.30
CA MET A 38 -0.60 5.91 -2.78
C MET A 38 0.86 6.37 -2.86
N ILE A 39 1.11 7.66 -3.16
CA ILE A 39 2.46 8.24 -3.17
C ILE A 39 3.07 8.19 -1.76
N MET A 40 2.28 8.54 -0.74
CA MET A 40 2.74 8.51 0.65
C MET A 40 2.95 7.06 1.13
N PHE A 41 2.04 6.15 0.78
CA PHE A 41 2.18 4.73 1.11
C PHE A 41 3.42 4.10 0.45
N HIS A 42 3.71 4.45 -0.80
CA HIS A 42 4.94 4.03 -1.48
C HIS A 42 6.20 4.56 -0.79
N HIS A 43 6.19 5.83 -0.35
CA HIS A 43 7.31 6.38 0.42
C HIS A 43 7.48 5.64 1.76
N TYR A 44 6.38 5.38 2.47
CA TYR A 44 6.37 4.60 3.71
C TYR A 44 6.99 3.22 3.52
N LEU A 45 6.61 2.49 2.46
CA LEU A 45 7.21 1.19 2.14
C LEU A 45 8.71 1.30 1.87
N ARG A 46 9.17 2.32 1.14
CA ARG A 46 10.61 2.54 0.90
C ARG A 46 11.40 2.76 2.18
N VAL A 47 10.86 3.54 3.12
CA VAL A 47 11.48 3.75 4.43
C VAL A 47 11.58 2.42 5.19
N LEU A 48 10.51 1.62 5.20
CA LEU A 48 10.54 0.31 5.86
C LEU A 48 11.55 -0.65 5.21
N MET A 49 11.61 -0.70 3.88
CA MET A 49 12.58 -1.53 3.16
C MET A 49 14.02 -1.14 3.48
N ALA A 50 14.30 0.16 3.63
CA ALA A 50 15.62 0.65 4.03
C ALA A 50 16.00 0.22 5.47
N CYS A 51 15.02 -0.08 6.32
CA CYS A 51 15.25 -0.58 7.67
C CYS A 51 15.43 -2.11 7.75
N ILE A 52 15.21 -2.85 6.66
CA ILE A 52 15.44 -4.31 6.66
C ILE A 52 16.95 -4.56 6.72
N PRO A 53 17.46 -5.23 7.77
CA PRO A 53 18.88 -5.52 7.86
C PRO A 53 19.30 -6.42 6.69
N VAL A 54 20.41 -6.08 6.03
CA VAL A 54 21.01 -6.95 5.02
C VAL A 54 21.91 -7.94 5.76
N PRO A 55 21.64 -9.26 5.71
CA PRO A 55 22.51 -10.25 6.34
C PRO A 55 23.90 -10.19 5.71
N GLY A 56 24.94 -9.94 6.51
CA GLY A 56 26.35 -9.98 6.07
C GLY A 56 27.08 -8.63 5.97
N ARG A 57 26.53 -7.54 6.52
CA ARG A 57 27.27 -6.34 6.91
C ARG A 57 27.16 -6.11 8.41
#